data_AF-A0A7X6HKZ1-F1
#
_entry.id   AF-A0A7X6HKZ1-F1
#
_cell.length_a   1.000
_cell.length_b   1.000
_cell.length_c   1.000
_cell.angle_alpha   90.00
_cell.angle_beta   90.00
_cell.angle_gamma   90.00
#
_symmetry.space_group_name_H-M   'P 1'
#
loop_
_entity.id
_entity.type
_entity.pdbx_description
1 polymer ?
#
loop_
_entity_poly.entity_id
_entity_poly.type
_entity_poly.pdbx_seq_one_letter_code
_entity_poly.pdbx_strand_id
1 'polypeptide(L)'
;MSQPVSSVKAIAFFAPDVPDVESLVEGLKPGTQAVLLTANGKELEQIGEALKGDTYSSIEIFSHGSPGSIQLGLTGLNADNLDGYAPQLQQWQTLLAPGADILVYGCGVAAEVVGEAFISRLGQLTGADIAASNNLTGNASQGGDWNLEVVTGNIETVPGIEAANYQHTLASPVANPDKIAIARGSANIKIDVLVNDTDADADRLKISNIVAAPTNGTATVNDSIYVGGDFTSIGGLERNRIAKLNSSDGSVDAAFNPNADRIVYSIALDKSGNPIVGGDFTNIGGQQRNYIAKLNGSDGAADATFNPNANSWVYSIAFDPEGNPIVGGGFTNIGGQARNYIAKLNASTGTADVAFNPNASSWVVAIQIGPDGNPIVGGISPVLAGKETAILRN
;
A
#
# COMPACT_ATOMS: atom_id res chain seq x y z
N MET A 1 -50.79 12.71 -6.23
CA MET A 1 -49.37 12.83 -6.61
C MET A 1 -48.59 12.07 -5.56
N SER A 2 -48.05 10.92 -5.94
CA SER A 2 -47.15 10.13 -5.11
C SER A 2 -45.89 10.94 -4.84
N GLN A 3 -45.58 11.21 -3.57
CA GLN A 3 -44.25 11.63 -3.16
C GLN A 3 -43.26 10.57 -3.68
N PRO A 4 -42.14 10.95 -4.32
CA PRO A 4 -41.12 9.98 -4.69
C PRO A 4 -40.63 9.32 -3.40
N VAL A 5 -40.62 7.98 -3.39
CA VAL A 5 -39.95 7.20 -2.34
C VAL A 5 -38.52 7.72 -2.31
N SER A 6 -38.08 8.22 -1.15
CA SER A 6 -36.70 8.66 -0.92
C SER A 6 -35.77 7.60 -1.51
N SER A 7 -34.91 7.98 -2.46
CA SER A 7 -33.87 7.08 -2.94
C SER A 7 -33.04 6.65 -1.74
N VAL A 8 -33.01 5.35 -1.46
CA VAL A 8 -32.12 4.70 -0.49
C VAL A 8 -30.69 5.19 -0.80
N LYS A 9 -30.07 5.91 0.14
CA LYS A 9 -28.69 6.42 0.00
C LYS A 9 -27.79 5.58 0.88
N ALA A 10 -26.79 4.98 0.25
CA ALA A 10 -25.71 4.27 0.92
C ALA A 10 -24.47 5.17 1.01
N ILE A 11 -23.66 4.97 2.03
CA ILE A 11 -22.36 5.62 2.17
C ILE A 11 -21.31 4.59 2.56
N ALA A 12 -20.24 4.52 1.78
CA ALA A 12 -19.12 3.62 1.96
C ALA A 12 -17.92 4.37 2.52
N PHE A 13 -17.33 3.82 3.58
CA PHE A 13 -16.12 4.32 4.22
C PHE A 13 -14.97 3.36 3.99
N PHE A 14 -13.85 3.90 3.52
CA PHE A 14 -12.64 3.14 3.27
C PHE A 14 -11.58 3.51 4.29
N ALA A 15 -11.11 2.51 5.04
CA ALA A 15 -9.99 2.71 5.95
C ALA A 15 -8.72 3.08 5.17
N PRO A 16 -7.84 3.95 5.72
CA PRO A 16 -6.68 4.49 5.00
C PRO A 16 -5.63 3.44 4.62
N ASP A 17 -5.62 2.31 5.32
CA ASP A 17 -4.71 1.19 5.15
C ASP A 17 -5.21 0.13 4.14
N VAL A 18 -6.47 0.23 3.68
CA VAL A 18 -6.99 -0.65 2.64
C VAL A 18 -6.25 -0.36 1.32
N PRO A 19 -5.61 -1.35 0.67
CA PRO A 19 -4.97 -1.15 -0.63
C PRO A 19 -6.03 -0.98 -1.72
N ASP A 20 -5.65 -0.37 -2.85
CA ASP A 20 -6.48 -0.27 -4.07
C ASP A 20 -7.94 0.16 -3.82
N VAL A 21 -8.10 1.25 -3.07
CA VAL A 21 -9.42 1.81 -2.77
C VAL A 21 -10.15 2.24 -4.04
N GLU A 22 -9.41 2.65 -5.07
CA GLU A 22 -9.98 3.03 -6.36
C GLU A 22 -10.79 1.90 -6.98
N SER A 23 -10.27 0.67 -7.04
CA SER A 23 -11.03 -0.48 -7.54
C SER A 23 -12.25 -0.80 -6.70
N LEU A 24 -12.20 -0.57 -5.37
CA LEU A 24 -13.36 -0.76 -4.51
C LEU A 24 -14.44 0.29 -4.78
N VAL A 25 -14.05 1.55 -4.91
CA VAL A 25 -14.95 2.67 -5.23
C VAL A 25 -15.62 2.45 -6.59
N GLU A 26 -14.89 1.97 -7.59
CA GLU A 26 -15.44 1.60 -8.91
C GLU A 26 -16.45 0.45 -8.82
N GLY A 27 -16.24 -0.48 -7.88
CA GLY A 27 -17.11 -1.62 -7.63
C GLY A 27 -18.36 -1.29 -6.80
N LEU A 28 -18.47 -0.10 -6.21
CA LEU A 28 -19.64 0.27 -5.42
C LEU A 28 -20.91 0.32 -6.28
N LYS A 29 -22.03 -0.10 -5.70
CA LYS A 29 -23.33 0.03 -6.36
C LYS A 29 -23.67 1.51 -6.67
N PRO A 30 -24.40 1.76 -7.77
CA PRO A 30 -24.85 3.11 -8.10
C PRO A 30 -25.67 3.74 -6.97
N GLY A 31 -25.31 4.97 -6.59
CA GLY A 31 -25.97 5.70 -5.51
C GLY A 31 -25.28 5.58 -4.15
N THR A 32 -24.20 4.80 -4.05
CA THR A 32 -23.33 4.78 -2.85
C THR A 32 -22.33 5.94 -2.90
N GLN A 33 -22.31 6.76 -1.86
CA GLN A 33 -21.30 7.80 -1.67
C GLN A 33 -20.02 7.20 -1.09
N ALA A 34 -18.86 7.40 -1.74
CA ALA A 34 -17.57 6.97 -1.19
C ALA A 34 -16.94 8.05 -0.31
N VAL A 35 -16.36 7.65 0.82
CA VAL A 35 -15.59 8.49 1.73
C VAL A 35 -14.29 7.78 2.11
N LEU A 36 -13.16 8.41 1.80
CA LEU A 36 -11.84 7.92 2.18
C LEU A 36 -11.48 8.52 3.53
N LEU A 37 -11.20 7.66 4.51
CA LEU A 37 -10.79 8.11 5.84
C LEU A 37 -9.32 8.54 5.81
N THR A 38 -8.95 9.39 6.77
CA THR A 38 -7.56 9.79 7.00
C THR A 38 -7.07 9.24 8.34
N ALA A 39 -5.87 8.64 8.33
CA ALA A 39 -5.25 8.03 9.51
C ALA A 39 -4.81 9.11 10.51
N ASN A 40 -5.65 9.42 11.49
CA ASN A 40 -5.41 10.50 12.46
C ASN A 40 -5.91 10.20 13.89
N GLY A 41 -6.43 8.99 14.13
CA GLY A 41 -6.95 8.56 15.45
C GLY A 41 -8.32 9.15 15.78
N LYS A 42 -9.02 9.73 14.79
CA LYS A 42 -10.37 10.29 14.90
C LYS A 42 -11.29 9.81 13.79
N GLU A 43 -11.12 8.55 13.38
CA GLU A 43 -11.79 8.01 12.19
C GLU A 43 -13.30 7.79 12.43
N LEU A 44 -13.73 7.50 13.66
CA LEU A 44 -15.15 7.46 14.00
C LEU A 44 -15.82 8.84 13.97
N GLU A 45 -15.10 9.90 14.35
CA GLU A 45 -15.57 11.28 14.19
C GLU A 45 -15.68 11.69 12.71
N GLN A 46 -14.76 11.22 11.85
CA GLN A 46 -14.85 11.44 10.40
C GLN A 46 -16.10 10.79 9.81
N ILE A 47 -16.41 9.54 10.21
CA ILE A 47 -17.66 8.86 9.83
C ILE A 47 -18.85 9.67 10.30
N GLY A 48 -18.89 10.06 11.59
CA GLY A 48 -19.99 10.84 12.16
C GLY A 48 -20.19 12.20 11.48
N GLU A 49 -19.12 12.86 11.04
CA GLU A 49 -19.22 14.13 10.30
C GLU A 49 -19.77 13.92 8.89
N ALA A 50 -19.32 12.88 8.17
CA ALA A 50 -19.84 12.57 6.84
C ALA A 50 -21.33 12.21 6.85
N LEU A 51 -21.80 11.54 7.91
CA LEU A 51 -23.21 11.20 8.12
C LEU A 51 -24.12 12.42 8.30
N LYS A 52 -23.59 13.61 8.67
CA LYS A 52 -24.41 14.84 8.77
C LYS A 52 -24.81 15.41 7.41
N GLY A 53 -24.17 14.99 6.33
CA GLY A 53 -24.40 15.53 4.99
C GLY A 53 -25.75 15.15 4.38
N ASP A 54 -26.36 14.04 4.84
CA ASP A 54 -27.60 13.50 4.30
C ASP A 54 -28.25 12.51 5.27
N THR A 55 -29.38 11.89 4.88
CA THR A 55 -29.97 10.75 5.59
C THR A 55 -29.67 9.47 4.84
N TYR A 56 -28.88 8.58 5.46
CA TYR A 56 -28.44 7.32 4.87
C TYR A 56 -29.21 6.13 5.44
N SER A 57 -29.54 5.19 4.58
CA SER A 57 -30.20 3.92 4.92
C SER A 57 -29.20 2.77 5.06
N SER A 58 -27.96 2.95 4.62
CA SER A 58 -26.88 2.02 4.95
C SER A 58 -25.53 2.71 5.05
N ILE A 59 -24.69 2.14 5.92
CA ILE A 59 -23.26 2.37 5.97
C ILE A 59 -22.57 1.11 5.44
N GLU A 60 -21.56 1.28 4.61
CA GLU A 60 -20.62 0.22 4.24
C GLU A 60 -19.24 0.59 4.78
N ILE A 61 -18.58 -0.34 5.47
CA ILE A 61 -17.24 -0.11 6.06
C ILE A 61 -16.29 -1.12 5.45
N PHE A 62 -15.26 -0.64 4.75
CA PHE A 62 -14.18 -1.43 4.18
C PHE A 62 -12.92 -1.21 5.01
N SER A 63 -12.45 -2.26 5.65
CA SER A 63 -11.31 -2.22 6.59
C SER A 63 -10.63 -3.57 6.68
N HIS A 64 -9.37 -3.59 7.10
CA HIS A 64 -8.81 -4.86 7.59
C HIS A 64 -9.57 -5.35 8.82
N GLY A 65 -9.71 -6.68 8.93
CA GLY A 65 -10.48 -7.31 9.99
C GLY A 65 -9.79 -8.51 10.63
N SER A 66 -10.26 -8.84 11.83
CA SER A 66 -10.04 -10.11 12.51
C SER A 66 -11.23 -10.41 13.45
N PRO A 67 -11.37 -11.62 14.03
CA PRO A 67 -12.50 -11.95 14.90
C PRO A 67 -12.76 -10.89 15.98
N GLY A 68 -13.89 -10.19 15.87
CA GLY A 68 -14.31 -9.14 16.80
C GLY A 68 -13.53 -7.83 16.72
N SER A 69 -12.90 -7.52 15.58
CA SER A 69 -12.11 -6.31 15.38
C SER A 69 -12.12 -5.79 13.94
N ILE A 70 -12.15 -4.46 13.79
CA ILE A 70 -11.91 -3.74 12.52
C ILE A 70 -10.83 -2.68 12.70
N GLN A 71 -10.05 -2.41 11.65
CA GLN A 71 -9.01 -1.39 11.62
C GLN A 71 -9.41 -0.22 10.70
N LEU A 72 -9.66 0.96 11.27
CA LEU A 72 -10.10 2.15 10.52
C LEU A 72 -8.95 3.16 10.31
N GLY A 73 -7.70 2.71 10.18
CA GLY A 73 -6.52 3.59 10.16
C GLY A 73 -5.73 3.54 11.47
N LEU A 74 -5.72 4.61 12.29
CA LEU A 74 -5.09 4.57 13.62
C LEU A 74 -6.07 4.13 14.73
N THR A 75 -7.37 4.12 14.44
CA THR A 75 -8.41 3.62 15.35
C THR A 75 -8.68 2.15 15.06
N GLY A 76 -8.25 1.28 15.97
CA GLY A 76 -8.68 -0.12 16.01
C GLY A 76 -9.90 -0.26 16.91
N LEU A 77 -11.03 -0.69 16.35
CA LEU A 77 -12.26 -0.93 17.09
C LEU A 77 -12.43 -2.43 17.30
N ASN A 78 -12.57 -2.87 18.56
CA ASN A 78 -12.66 -4.28 18.89
C ASN A 78 -13.58 -4.55 20.08
N ALA A 79 -13.86 -5.82 20.33
CA ALA A 79 -14.75 -6.28 21.40
C ALA A 79 -14.39 -5.73 22.80
N ASP A 80 -13.11 -5.43 23.07
CA ASP A 80 -12.66 -4.94 24.38
C ASP A 80 -12.83 -3.42 24.56
N ASN A 81 -12.78 -2.65 23.46
CA ASN A 81 -12.76 -1.19 23.51
C ASN A 81 -14.02 -0.51 22.94
N LEU A 82 -14.91 -1.28 22.30
CA LEU A 82 -16.10 -0.78 21.61
C LEU A 82 -16.97 0.14 22.48
N ASP A 83 -17.17 -0.22 23.76
CA ASP A 83 -17.95 0.58 24.71
C ASP A 83 -17.33 1.95 25.02
N GLY A 84 -16.00 2.08 24.89
CA GLY A 84 -15.31 3.36 25.02
C GLY A 84 -15.69 4.37 23.94
N TYR A 85 -16.19 3.89 22.79
CA TYR A 85 -16.64 4.71 21.66
C TYR A 85 -18.16 4.88 21.58
N ALA A 86 -18.89 4.48 22.63
CA ALA A 86 -20.34 4.61 22.68
C ALA A 86 -20.87 6.01 22.32
N PRO A 87 -20.26 7.15 22.75
CA PRO A 87 -20.74 8.47 22.36
C PRO A 87 -20.73 8.71 20.85
N GLN A 88 -19.67 8.28 20.15
CA GLN A 88 -19.55 8.41 18.70
C GLN A 88 -20.53 7.49 17.97
N LEU A 89 -20.66 6.24 18.42
CA LEU A 89 -21.52 5.25 17.77
C LEU A 89 -23.02 5.55 17.98
N GLN A 90 -23.40 6.03 19.18
CA GLN A 90 -24.76 6.48 19.45
C GLN A 90 -25.10 7.78 18.71
N GLN A 91 -24.10 8.60 18.37
CA GLN A 91 -24.32 9.74 17.48
C GLN A 91 -24.71 9.27 16.07
N TRP A 92 -24.17 8.15 15.56
CA TRP A 92 -24.57 7.63 14.25
C TRP A 92 -26.04 7.24 14.25
N GLN A 93 -26.55 6.66 15.34
CA GLN A 93 -27.97 6.32 15.49
C GLN A 93 -28.90 7.50 15.21
N THR A 94 -28.51 8.72 15.63
CA THR A 94 -29.37 9.91 15.45
C THR A 94 -29.28 10.51 14.05
N LEU A 95 -28.30 10.10 13.25
CA LEU A 95 -28.04 10.59 11.89
C LEU A 95 -28.55 9.61 10.81
N LEU A 96 -28.67 8.33 11.15
CA LEU A 96 -29.14 7.29 10.24
C LEU A 96 -30.67 7.27 10.09
N ALA A 97 -31.13 6.79 8.94
CA ALA A 97 -32.54 6.49 8.73
C ALA A 97 -33.03 5.42 9.73
N PRO A 98 -34.31 5.43 10.12
CA PRO A 98 -34.89 4.32 10.89
C PRO A 98 -34.74 2.99 10.13
N GLY A 99 -34.19 1.97 10.79
CA GLY A 99 -33.89 0.68 10.16
C GLY A 99 -32.74 0.75 9.16
N ALA A 100 -31.75 1.61 9.40
CA ALA A 100 -30.54 1.61 8.60
C ALA A 100 -29.66 0.40 8.91
N ASP A 101 -28.95 -0.07 7.89
CA ASP A 101 -28.02 -1.19 7.99
C ASP A 101 -26.56 -0.71 8.10
N ILE A 102 -25.71 -1.48 8.75
CA ILE A 102 -24.26 -1.33 8.66
C ILE A 102 -23.67 -2.64 8.14
N LEU A 103 -23.00 -2.54 6.99
CA LEU A 103 -22.34 -3.63 6.30
C LEU A 103 -20.83 -3.49 6.55
N VAL A 104 -20.23 -4.48 7.20
CA VAL A 104 -18.82 -4.46 7.60
C VAL A 104 -18.02 -5.48 6.79
N TYR A 105 -17.29 -4.98 5.80
CA TYR A 105 -16.36 -5.75 4.98
C TYR A 105 -14.97 -5.68 5.62
N GLY A 106 -14.55 -6.79 6.23
CA GLY A 106 -13.21 -6.96 6.76
C GLY A 106 -13.01 -8.42 7.15
N CYS A 107 -11.83 -8.99 6.86
CA CYS A 107 -11.69 -10.43 6.98
C CYS A 107 -12.03 -10.95 8.39
N GLY A 108 -12.96 -11.90 8.47
CA GLY A 108 -13.29 -12.61 9.70
C GLY A 108 -13.84 -11.75 10.84
N VAL A 109 -14.33 -10.53 10.59
CA VAL A 109 -14.83 -9.62 11.64
C VAL A 109 -15.88 -10.28 12.53
N ALA A 110 -16.80 -11.02 11.91
CA ALA A 110 -17.86 -11.74 12.61
C ALA A 110 -17.57 -13.24 12.79
N ALA A 111 -16.32 -13.66 12.61
CA ALA A 111 -15.93 -15.04 12.86
C ALA A 111 -15.91 -15.32 14.37
N GLU A 112 -16.20 -16.58 14.71
CA GLU A 112 -16.24 -17.08 16.07
C GLU A 112 -17.23 -16.34 16.99
N VAL A 113 -17.33 -16.81 18.24
CA VAL A 113 -18.24 -16.22 19.23
C VAL A 113 -17.88 -14.76 19.54
N VAL A 114 -16.59 -14.41 19.48
CA VAL A 114 -16.12 -13.03 19.73
C VAL A 114 -16.57 -12.08 18.63
N GLY A 115 -16.53 -12.50 17.36
CA GLY A 115 -16.99 -11.70 16.23
C GLY A 115 -18.50 -11.48 16.26
N GLU A 116 -19.27 -12.53 16.50
CA GLU A 116 -20.73 -12.44 16.67
C GLU A 116 -21.11 -11.48 17.82
N ALA A 117 -20.41 -11.56 18.96
CA ALA A 117 -20.63 -10.67 20.09
C ALA A 117 -20.27 -9.21 19.76
N PHE A 118 -19.18 -8.99 19.03
CA PHE A 118 -18.74 -7.67 18.59
C PHE A 118 -19.80 -7.00 17.70
N ILE A 119 -20.29 -7.66 16.64
CA ILE A 119 -21.28 -7.07 15.74
C ILE A 119 -22.64 -6.87 16.43
N SER A 120 -23.02 -7.76 17.34
CA SER A 120 -24.22 -7.60 18.17
C SER A 120 -24.13 -6.37 19.06
N ARG A 121 -22.96 -6.14 19.67
CA ARG A 121 -22.73 -4.94 20.49
C ARG A 121 -22.67 -3.67 19.65
N LEU A 122 -22.08 -3.73 18.46
CA LEU A 122 -22.05 -2.61 17.52
C LEU A 122 -23.48 -2.20 17.15
N GLY A 123 -24.33 -3.14 16.77
CA GLY A 123 -25.75 -2.89 16.47
C GLY A 123 -26.53 -2.30 17.64
N GLN A 124 -26.24 -2.72 18.88
CA GLN A 124 -26.86 -2.10 20.07
C GLN A 124 -26.45 -0.64 20.28
N LEU A 125 -25.21 -0.28 19.96
CA LEU A 125 -24.69 1.07 20.15
C LEU A 125 -25.14 2.02 19.03
N THR A 126 -25.25 1.52 17.80
CA THR A 126 -25.67 2.31 16.63
C THR A 126 -27.17 2.28 16.39
N GLY A 127 -27.90 1.33 17.01
CA GLY A 127 -29.31 1.07 16.75
C GLY A 127 -29.61 0.55 15.34
N ALA A 128 -28.59 0.09 14.63
CA ALA A 128 -28.66 -0.42 13.26
C ALA A 128 -28.59 -1.95 13.24
N ASP A 129 -29.13 -2.53 12.17
CA ASP A 129 -28.94 -3.94 11.86
C ASP A 129 -27.57 -4.11 11.18
N ILE A 130 -26.84 -5.18 11.49
CA ILE A 130 -25.42 -5.34 11.11
C ILE A 130 -25.26 -6.61 10.28
N ALA A 131 -24.53 -6.52 9.18
CA ALA A 131 -24.01 -7.67 8.45
C ALA A 131 -22.48 -7.58 8.37
N ALA A 132 -21.78 -8.69 8.57
CA ALA A 132 -20.33 -8.73 8.55
C ALA A 132 -19.82 -10.09 8.06
N SER A 133 -18.62 -10.09 7.48
CA SER A 133 -18.00 -11.32 6.99
C SER A 133 -17.36 -12.15 8.12
N ASN A 134 -17.40 -13.48 7.98
CA ASN A 134 -16.77 -14.43 8.91
C ASN A 134 -15.56 -15.16 8.33
N ASN A 135 -15.16 -14.82 7.12
CA ASN A 135 -14.08 -15.45 6.37
C ASN A 135 -13.20 -14.40 5.68
N LEU A 136 -12.35 -14.85 4.76
CA LEU A 136 -11.52 -13.98 3.95
C LEU A 136 -12.41 -13.13 3.02
N THR A 137 -12.27 -11.81 3.07
CA THR A 137 -13.07 -10.85 2.30
C THR A 137 -12.23 -10.22 1.21
N GLY A 138 -12.71 -10.22 -0.03
CA GLY A 138 -12.01 -9.62 -1.18
C GLY A 138 -11.84 -10.58 -2.36
N ASN A 139 -10.63 -10.65 -2.90
CA ASN A 139 -10.35 -11.34 -4.15
C ASN A 139 -10.58 -12.87 -4.09
N ALA A 140 -11.42 -13.37 -5.01
CA ALA A 140 -11.78 -14.79 -5.09
C ALA A 140 -10.62 -15.74 -5.45
N SER A 141 -9.62 -15.27 -6.19
CA SER A 141 -8.42 -16.08 -6.50
C SER A 141 -7.52 -16.29 -5.28
N GLN A 142 -7.62 -15.40 -4.28
CA GLN A 142 -6.96 -15.54 -2.98
C GLN A 142 -7.83 -16.30 -1.97
N GLY A 143 -9.02 -16.75 -2.37
CA GLY A 143 -9.97 -17.50 -1.54
C GLY A 143 -10.94 -16.64 -0.76
N GLY A 144 -11.01 -15.33 -1.03
CA GLY A 144 -11.97 -14.43 -0.40
C GLY A 144 -13.26 -14.27 -1.19
N ASP A 145 -14.26 -13.62 -0.60
CA ASP A 145 -15.45 -13.17 -1.32
C ASP A 145 -16.00 -11.86 -0.72
N TRP A 146 -17.13 -11.37 -1.23
CA TRP A 146 -17.79 -10.16 -0.74
C TRP A 146 -19.08 -10.46 0.04
N ASN A 147 -19.26 -11.71 0.48
CA ASN A 147 -20.43 -12.12 1.23
C ASN A 147 -20.30 -11.64 2.69
N LEU A 148 -21.45 -11.35 3.30
CA LEU A 148 -21.56 -11.03 4.71
C LEU A 148 -22.41 -12.12 5.35
N GLU A 149 -21.75 -13.14 5.89
CA GLU A 149 -22.40 -14.39 6.32
C GLU A 149 -23.16 -14.26 7.63
N VAL A 150 -22.76 -13.29 8.47
CA VAL A 150 -23.28 -13.13 9.82
C VAL A 150 -24.06 -11.84 9.91
N VAL A 151 -25.30 -11.96 10.40
CA VAL A 151 -26.26 -10.86 10.46
C VAL A 151 -26.87 -10.75 11.85
N THR A 152 -27.03 -9.52 12.33
CA THR A 152 -27.85 -9.19 13.49
C THR A 152 -28.97 -8.25 13.07
N GLY A 153 -30.23 -8.68 13.27
CA GLY A 153 -31.41 -7.94 12.82
C GLY A 153 -31.88 -8.36 11.43
N ASN A 154 -32.56 -7.46 10.71
CA ASN A 154 -32.99 -7.68 9.33
C ASN A 154 -32.20 -6.75 8.41
N ILE A 155 -31.58 -7.28 7.36
CA ILE A 155 -30.87 -6.45 6.38
C ILE A 155 -31.82 -6.16 5.24
N GLU A 156 -32.34 -4.93 5.19
CA GLU A 156 -33.23 -4.47 4.12
C GLU A 156 -32.48 -3.95 2.89
N THR A 157 -31.24 -3.52 3.07
CA THR A 157 -30.38 -3.12 1.97
C THR A 157 -29.96 -4.34 1.16
N VAL A 158 -29.66 -4.13 -0.12
CA VAL A 158 -28.99 -5.16 -0.91
C VAL A 158 -27.50 -4.88 -0.78
N PRO A 159 -26.75 -5.61 0.06
CA PRO A 159 -25.30 -5.50 0.09
C PRO A 159 -24.77 -5.60 -1.32
N GLY A 160 -23.73 -4.86 -1.66
CA GLY A 160 -23.02 -5.24 -2.86
C GLY A 160 -21.99 -4.23 -3.27
N ILE A 161 -20.77 -4.68 -3.12
CA ILE A 161 -19.67 -4.31 -3.95
C ILE A 161 -19.51 -5.37 -5.05
N GLU A 162 -19.26 -4.93 -6.28
CA GLU A 162 -18.86 -5.77 -7.41
C GLU A 162 -17.44 -5.40 -7.85
N ALA A 163 -16.48 -5.54 -6.94
CA ALA A 163 -15.09 -5.16 -7.18
C ALA A 163 -14.30 -6.32 -7.81
N ALA A 164 -14.65 -6.71 -9.04
CA ALA A 164 -13.97 -7.76 -9.78
C ALA A 164 -12.49 -7.45 -10.10
N ASN A 165 -12.14 -6.15 -10.12
CA ASN A 165 -10.77 -5.70 -10.38
C ASN A 165 -9.91 -5.64 -9.12
N TYR A 166 -10.50 -5.77 -7.93
CA TYR A 166 -9.75 -5.73 -6.68
C TYR A 166 -8.87 -6.97 -6.52
N GLN A 167 -7.55 -6.79 -6.47
CA GLN A 167 -6.59 -7.89 -6.44
C GLN A 167 -6.13 -8.32 -5.04
N HIS A 168 -6.72 -7.73 -3.99
CA HIS A 168 -6.29 -7.92 -2.60
C HIS A 168 -7.38 -8.59 -1.75
N THR A 169 -7.04 -8.90 -0.50
CA THR A 169 -8.00 -9.27 0.55
C THR A 169 -7.93 -8.24 1.67
N LEU A 170 -9.02 -8.05 2.40
CA LEU A 170 -9.09 -7.16 3.55
C LEU A 170 -8.53 -7.83 4.83
N ALA A 171 -7.50 -8.67 4.69
CA ALA A 171 -6.92 -9.42 5.79
C ALA A 171 -5.87 -8.55 6.48
N SER A 172 -5.87 -8.47 7.80
CA SER A 172 -4.79 -7.76 8.48
C SER A 172 -3.45 -8.47 8.29
N PRO A 173 -2.33 -7.74 8.17
CA PRO A 173 -1.02 -8.34 8.30
C PRO A 173 -0.86 -8.98 9.69
N VAL A 174 -0.18 -10.11 9.73
CA VAL A 174 0.07 -10.88 10.96
C VAL A 174 1.50 -10.62 11.42
N ALA A 175 1.63 -9.87 12.51
CA ALA A 175 2.89 -9.63 13.18
C ALA A 175 3.22 -10.78 14.16
N ASN A 176 4.42 -11.33 14.05
CA ASN A 176 4.94 -12.41 14.88
C ASN A 176 6.03 -11.87 15.82
N PRO A 177 5.89 -12.00 17.16
CA PRO A 177 6.85 -11.42 18.08
C PRO A 177 8.30 -11.88 17.89
N ASP A 178 9.20 -10.93 17.66
CA ASP A 178 10.64 -11.19 17.67
C ASP A 178 11.21 -11.25 19.09
N LYS A 179 12.22 -12.11 19.27
CA LYS A 179 12.95 -12.20 20.54
C LYS A 179 14.45 -12.36 20.33
N ILE A 180 15.21 -11.44 20.90
CA ILE A 180 16.67 -11.53 20.99
C ILE A 180 17.17 -11.16 22.38
N ALA A 181 18.23 -11.82 22.84
CA ALA A 181 18.93 -11.47 24.08
C ALA A 181 20.20 -10.67 23.76
N ILE A 182 20.33 -9.48 24.34
CA ILE A 182 21.46 -8.59 24.10
C ILE A 182 22.25 -8.42 25.39
N ALA A 183 23.56 -8.70 25.35
CA ALA A 183 24.42 -8.49 26.51
C ALA A 183 24.58 -7.00 26.81
N ARG A 184 24.58 -6.64 28.10
CA ARG A 184 24.79 -5.25 28.53
C ARG A 184 26.12 -4.72 28.00
N GLY A 185 26.09 -3.55 27.35
CA GLY A 185 27.27 -2.91 26.76
C GLY A 185 27.60 -3.37 25.33
N SER A 186 26.75 -4.20 24.71
CA SER A 186 26.85 -4.49 23.27
C SER A 186 26.60 -3.23 22.44
N ALA A 187 27.18 -3.18 21.23
CA ALA A 187 26.80 -2.18 20.23
C ALA A 187 25.32 -2.34 19.83
N ASN A 188 24.75 -1.30 19.23
CA ASN A 188 23.37 -1.34 18.74
C ASN A 188 23.17 -2.52 17.77
N ILE A 189 22.13 -3.31 17.99
CA ILE A 189 21.75 -4.43 17.12
C ILE A 189 20.53 -4.03 16.32
N LYS A 190 20.58 -4.22 14.99
CA LYS A 190 19.43 -4.11 14.10
C LYS A 190 18.73 -5.47 14.05
N ILE A 191 17.43 -5.48 14.31
CA ILE A 191 16.57 -6.66 14.16
C ILE A 191 15.68 -6.37 12.96
N ASP A 192 15.67 -7.28 12.00
CA ASP A 192 14.66 -7.27 10.95
C ASP A 192 13.40 -7.93 11.51
N VAL A 193 12.46 -7.09 11.93
CA VAL A 193 11.21 -7.52 12.59
C VAL A 193 10.13 -7.92 11.59
N LEU A 194 10.39 -7.80 10.29
CA LEU A 194 9.43 -8.17 9.24
C LEU A 194 9.70 -9.57 8.69
N VAL A 195 10.82 -10.20 9.07
CA VAL A 195 11.30 -11.44 8.46
C VAL A 195 10.38 -12.64 8.72
N ASN A 196 9.69 -12.63 9.86
CA ASN A 196 8.76 -13.66 10.31
C ASN A 196 7.31 -13.19 10.28
N ASP A 197 7.04 -11.96 9.84
CA ASP A 197 5.69 -11.44 9.67
C ASP A 197 5.12 -11.90 8.33
N THR A 198 3.79 -12.01 8.25
CA THR A 198 3.11 -12.46 7.03
C THR A 198 1.97 -11.53 6.66
N ASP A 199 1.86 -11.22 5.37
CA ASP A 199 0.68 -10.58 4.79
C ASP A 199 0.03 -11.51 3.77
N ALA A 200 -1.30 -11.61 3.81
CA ALA A 200 -2.07 -12.43 2.89
C ALA A 200 -2.12 -11.82 1.48
N ASP A 201 -2.04 -10.49 1.35
CA ASP A 201 -2.08 -9.80 0.05
C ASP A 201 -0.68 -9.46 -0.52
N ALA A 202 0.37 -9.76 0.26
CA ALA A 202 1.78 -9.59 -0.09
C ALA A 202 2.20 -8.15 -0.43
N ASP A 203 1.52 -7.16 0.16
CA ASP A 203 1.97 -5.77 0.15
C ASP A 203 3.26 -5.57 0.98
N ARG A 204 3.74 -4.32 1.03
CA ARG A 204 4.93 -4.00 1.83
C ARG A 204 4.52 -3.67 3.26
N LEU A 205 4.82 -4.59 4.17
CA LEU A 205 4.74 -4.36 5.61
C LEU A 205 5.58 -3.14 6.06
N LYS A 206 5.00 -2.36 6.97
CA LYS A 206 5.65 -1.23 7.64
C LYS A 206 5.45 -1.34 9.15
N ILE A 207 6.48 -0.99 9.89
CA ILE A 207 6.39 -0.91 11.35
C ILE A 207 5.91 0.48 11.74
N SER A 208 4.74 0.56 12.36
CA SER A 208 4.12 1.83 12.77
C SER A 208 4.60 2.30 14.14
N ASN A 209 4.79 1.39 15.10
CA ASN A 209 5.22 1.70 16.45
C ASN A 209 5.85 0.50 17.18
N ILE A 210 6.48 0.77 18.33
CA ILE A 210 6.88 -0.26 19.29
C ILE A 210 5.88 -0.20 20.44
N VAL A 211 5.06 -1.23 20.58
CA VAL A 211 4.01 -1.30 21.61
C VAL A 211 4.54 -1.75 22.98
N ALA A 212 5.68 -2.44 23.01
CA ALA A 212 6.33 -2.92 24.23
C ALA A 212 7.80 -2.52 24.27
N ALA A 213 8.15 -1.55 25.12
CA ALA A 213 9.54 -1.12 25.27
C ALA A 213 10.40 -2.21 25.95
N PRO A 214 11.71 -2.31 25.63
CA PRO A 214 12.59 -3.25 26.30
C PRO A 214 12.71 -2.92 27.79
N THR A 215 12.74 -3.96 28.64
CA THR A 215 12.88 -3.80 30.11
C THR A 215 14.15 -3.06 30.51
N ASN A 216 15.22 -3.17 29.72
CA ASN A 216 16.47 -2.44 29.89
C ASN A 216 16.97 -1.95 28.51
N GLY A 217 17.10 -0.64 28.32
CA GLY A 217 17.62 -0.02 27.09
C GLY A 217 16.56 0.77 26.32
N THR A 218 16.84 1.02 25.04
CA THR A 218 15.93 1.71 24.11
C THR A 218 15.76 0.86 22.85
N ALA A 219 14.58 0.92 22.27
CA ALA A 219 14.31 0.37 20.94
C ALA A 219 13.72 1.49 20.08
N THR A 220 14.13 1.57 18.81
CA THR A 220 13.64 2.55 17.84
C THR A 220 13.29 1.86 16.54
N VAL A 221 12.25 2.36 15.87
CA VAL A 221 11.90 1.96 14.49
C VAL A 221 12.59 2.94 13.55
N ASN A 222 13.42 2.42 12.66
CA ASN A 222 14.14 3.24 11.69
C ASN A 222 13.62 2.91 10.29
N ASP A 223 12.63 3.67 9.83
CA ASP A 223 12.29 3.70 8.40
C ASP A 223 13.31 4.56 7.66
N SER A 224 13.52 4.28 6.38
CA SER A 224 14.56 4.94 5.58
C SER A 224 13.99 5.65 4.36
N ILE A 225 14.48 6.86 4.12
CA ILE A 225 14.23 7.63 2.90
C ILE A 225 15.48 7.54 2.02
N TYR A 226 15.34 7.14 0.76
CA TYR A 226 16.43 7.20 -0.21
C TYR A 226 16.25 8.44 -1.08
N VAL A 227 17.33 9.18 -1.29
CA VAL A 227 17.35 10.39 -2.11
C VAL A 227 18.39 10.27 -3.20
N GLY A 228 18.00 10.60 -4.43
CA GLY A 228 18.86 10.63 -5.61
C GLY A 228 18.87 12.01 -6.25
N GLY A 229 19.93 12.37 -6.96
CA GLY A 229 20.00 13.63 -7.71
C GLY A 229 21.42 14.01 -8.12
N ASP A 230 21.64 15.30 -8.39
CA ASP A 230 22.94 15.85 -8.82
C ASP A 230 23.74 16.50 -7.67
N PHE A 231 23.53 16.06 -6.42
CA PHE A 231 24.27 16.56 -5.25
C PHE A 231 25.56 15.76 -4.99
N THR A 232 26.56 16.39 -4.36
CA THR A 232 27.81 15.73 -3.91
C THR A 232 27.92 15.65 -2.38
N SER A 233 27.01 16.30 -1.66
CA SER A 233 26.90 16.23 -0.21
C SER A 233 25.46 16.44 0.24
N ILE A 234 25.15 15.92 1.43
CA ILE A 234 23.85 16.07 2.09
C ILE A 234 24.04 15.96 3.60
N GLY A 235 23.36 16.81 4.38
CA GLY A 235 23.49 16.80 5.85
C GLY A 235 24.93 17.00 6.37
N GLY A 236 25.80 17.65 5.60
CA GLY A 236 27.21 17.85 5.94
C GLY A 236 28.13 16.64 5.65
N LEU A 237 27.59 15.52 5.18
CA LEU A 237 28.35 14.33 4.80
C LEU A 237 28.55 14.27 3.28
N GLU A 238 29.73 13.88 2.83
CA GLU A 238 29.99 13.63 1.41
C GLU A 238 29.20 12.38 0.97
N ARG A 239 28.29 12.60 0.01
CA ARG A 239 27.41 11.59 -0.57
C ARG A 239 27.16 11.97 -2.01
N ASN A 240 27.80 11.25 -2.91
CA ASN A 240 27.70 11.54 -4.33
C ASN A 240 26.43 10.91 -4.90
N ARG A 241 25.49 11.80 -5.27
CA ARG A 241 24.31 11.57 -6.12
C ARG A 241 23.23 10.66 -5.53
N ILE A 242 23.52 9.96 -4.43
CA ILE A 242 22.58 9.13 -3.70
C ILE A 242 22.92 9.07 -2.21
N ALA A 243 21.88 9.12 -1.36
CA ALA A 243 22.01 8.96 0.08
C ALA A 243 20.78 8.26 0.66
N LYS A 244 20.94 7.76 1.89
CA LYS A 244 19.89 7.18 2.72
C LYS A 244 19.76 8.02 3.99
N LEU A 245 18.54 8.37 4.35
CA LEU A 245 18.20 9.23 5.49
C LEU A 245 17.29 8.45 6.44
N ASN A 246 17.40 8.73 7.74
CA ASN A 246 16.44 8.27 8.73
C ASN A 246 15.12 9.05 8.55
N SER A 247 14.00 8.34 8.46
CA SER A 247 12.69 8.96 8.23
C SER A 247 12.21 9.82 9.41
N SER A 248 12.67 9.52 10.62
CA SER A 248 12.23 10.16 11.85
C SER A 248 12.85 11.54 12.09
N ASP A 249 14.10 11.75 11.68
CA ASP A 249 14.85 12.99 11.97
C ASP A 249 15.62 13.56 10.76
N GLY A 250 15.60 12.89 9.61
CA GLY A 250 16.28 13.31 8.38
C GLY A 250 17.80 13.18 8.42
N SER A 251 18.39 12.59 9.46
CA SER A 251 19.84 12.39 9.56
C SER A 251 20.34 11.38 8.51
N VAL A 252 21.57 11.58 8.02
CA VAL A 252 22.17 10.75 6.95
C VAL A 252 22.72 9.44 7.52
N ASP A 253 22.39 8.31 6.89
CA ASP A 253 23.00 7.01 7.21
C ASP A 253 24.45 6.97 6.70
N ALA A 254 25.39 7.00 7.64
CA ALA A 254 26.81 7.02 7.36
C ALA A 254 27.35 5.67 6.79
N ALA A 255 26.60 4.57 6.94
CA ALA A 255 27.01 3.27 6.42
C ALA A 255 26.67 3.10 4.93
N PHE A 256 25.59 3.71 4.46
CA PHE A 256 25.17 3.63 3.07
C PHE A 256 25.94 4.62 2.19
N ASN A 257 26.86 4.12 1.35
CA ASN A 257 27.65 4.96 0.43
C ASN A 257 27.89 4.29 -0.94
N PRO A 258 26.91 4.35 -1.85
CA PRO A 258 27.07 3.82 -3.21
C PRO A 258 28.03 4.64 -4.08
N ASN A 259 28.20 5.94 -3.82
CA ASN A 259 29.13 6.82 -4.53
C ASN A 259 28.99 6.76 -6.06
N ALA A 260 27.81 7.10 -6.60
CA ALA A 260 27.59 7.08 -8.05
C ALA A 260 28.43 8.17 -8.75
N ASP A 261 29.01 7.83 -9.91
CA ASP A 261 29.88 8.75 -10.66
C ASP A 261 29.12 9.84 -11.43
N ARG A 262 27.81 9.65 -11.67
CA ARG A 262 26.91 10.64 -12.27
C ARG A 262 25.51 10.58 -11.66
N ILE A 263 24.60 11.39 -12.20
CA ILE A 263 23.25 11.64 -11.69
C ILE A 263 22.47 10.34 -11.53
N VAL A 264 21.77 10.23 -10.40
CA VAL A 264 20.71 9.25 -10.16
C VAL A 264 19.37 9.94 -10.41
N TYR A 265 18.60 9.45 -11.37
CA TYR A 265 17.28 10.00 -11.75
C TYR A 265 16.12 9.30 -11.04
N SER A 266 16.26 8.00 -10.76
CA SER A 266 15.17 7.18 -10.22
C SER A 266 15.68 6.21 -9.18
N ILE A 267 14.86 5.98 -8.16
CA ILE A 267 15.08 5.00 -7.09
C ILE A 267 13.76 4.29 -6.84
N ALA A 268 13.75 2.96 -6.89
CA ALA A 268 12.63 2.12 -6.47
C ALA A 268 13.15 1.05 -5.52
N LEU A 269 12.35 0.63 -4.53
CA LEU A 269 12.75 -0.37 -3.54
C LEU A 269 12.09 -1.71 -3.85
N ASP A 270 12.87 -2.80 -3.79
CA ASP A 270 12.31 -4.15 -3.82
C ASP A 270 11.61 -4.49 -2.49
N LYS A 271 10.94 -5.66 -2.45
CA LYS A 271 10.23 -6.13 -1.24
C LYS A 271 11.14 -6.32 -0.03
N SER A 272 12.45 -6.47 -0.24
CA SER A 272 13.46 -6.58 0.82
C SER A 272 14.08 -5.22 1.20
N GLY A 273 13.59 -4.10 0.66
CA GLY A 273 14.09 -2.76 0.95
C GLY A 273 15.40 -2.39 0.27
N ASN A 274 15.86 -3.17 -0.71
CA ASN A 274 17.05 -2.86 -1.49
C ASN A 274 16.70 -1.95 -2.67
N PRO A 275 17.44 -0.85 -2.90
CA PRO A 275 17.14 0.05 -3.99
C PRO A 275 17.65 -0.48 -5.34
N ILE A 276 16.77 -0.46 -6.34
CA ILE A 276 17.13 -0.43 -7.76
C ILE A 276 17.14 1.03 -8.19
N VAL A 277 18.25 1.46 -8.77
CA VAL A 277 18.51 2.86 -9.11
C VAL A 277 18.78 3.01 -10.60
N GLY A 278 18.20 4.05 -11.19
CA GLY A 278 18.35 4.42 -12.60
C GLY A 278 18.96 5.81 -12.74
N GLY A 279 19.82 6.04 -13.74
CA GLY A 279 20.53 7.31 -13.88
C GLY A 279 21.36 7.46 -15.15
N ASP A 280 22.32 8.38 -15.09
CA ASP A 280 23.40 8.63 -16.07
C ASP A 280 24.75 8.00 -15.62
N PHE A 281 24.78 7.32 -14.48
CA PHE A 281 26.01 6.74 -13.94
C PHE A 281 26.53 5.58 -14.79
N THR A 282 27.84 5.37 -14.74
CA THR A 282 28.52 4.19 -15.30
C THR A 282 29.22 3.37 -14.22
N ASN A 283 29.37 3.92 -13.02
CA ASN A 283 29.91 3.26 -11.84
C ASN A 283 29.09 3.64 -10.60
N ILE A 284 28.76 2.64 -9.79
CA ILE A 284 28.07 2.81 -8.51
C ILE A 284 28.27 1.56 -7.65
N GLY A 285 28.29 1.73 -6.34
CA GLY A 285 28.41 0.66 -5.36
C GLY A 285 29.69 -0.17 -5.51
N GLY A 286 30.77 0.45 -6.01
CA GLY A 286 32.05 -0.21 -6.26
C GLY A 286 32.12 -1.08 -7.52
N GLN A 287 31.09 -1.07 -8.38
CA GLN A 287 31.02 -1.87 -9.61
C GLN A 287 30.77 -1.00 -10.83
N GLN A 288 31.20 -1.47 -12.01
CA GLN A 288 30.75 -0.93 -13.27
C GLN A 288 29.30 -1.39 -13.51
N ARG A 289 28.39 -0.42 -13.56
CA ARG A 289 26.96 -0.61 -13.78
C ARG A 289 26.46 0.54 -14.63
N ASN A 290 26.16 0.26 -15.89
CA ASN A 290 25.74 1.27 -16.83
C ASN A 290 24.25 1.57 -16.63
N TYR A 291 23.97 2.79 -16.15
CA TYR A 291 22.67 3.47 -16.05
C TYR A 291 21.64 2.83 -15.12
N ILE A 292 21.86 1.59 -14.68
CA ILE A 292 20.98 0.90 -13.75
C ILE A 292 21.78 -0.06 -12.86
N ALA A 293 21.45 -0.08 -11.57
CA ALA A 293 22.05 -0.98 -10.58
C ALA A 293 21.04 -1.36 -9.51
N LYS A 294 21.20 -2.54 -8.93
CA LYS A 294 20.60 -2.92 -7.65
C LYS A 294 21.66 -2.78 -6.58
N LEU A 295 21.34 -2.15 -5.45
CA LEU A 295 22.27 -1.93 -4.36
C LEU A 295 21.79 -2.64 -3.09
N ASN A 296 22.73 -3.05 -2.26
CA ASN A 296 22.44 -3.51 -0.91
C ASN A 296 21.97 -2.30 -0.06
N GLY A 297 20.79 -2.42 0.56
CA GLY A 297 20.17 -1.35 1.33
C GLY A 297 20.91 -0.99 2.64
N SER A 298 21.90 -1.77 3.08
CA SER A 298 22.66 -1.55 4.31
C SER A 298 23.94 -0.72 4.09
N ASP A 299 24.69 -1.00 3.02
CA ASP A 299 26.00 -0.38 2.77
C ASP A 299 26.10 0.33 1.40
N GLY A 300 25.16 0.08 0.50
CA GLY A 300 25.15 0.67 -0.85
C GLY A 300 26.04 -0.06 -1.86
N ALA A 301 26.58 -1.24 -1.52
CA ALA A 301 27.33 -2.07 -2.46
C ALA A 301 26.44 -2.54 -3.61
N ALA A 302 26.96 -2.51 -4.84
CA ALA A 302 26.21 -2.96 -6.00
C ALA A 302 26.13 -4.50 -6.06
N ASP A 303 24.94 -5.00 -6.36
CA ASP A 303 24.69 -6.43 -6.56
C ASP A 303 25.49 -6.92 -7.78
N ALA A 304 26.34 -7.92 -7.57
CA ALA A 304 27.21 -8.48 -8.60
C ALA A 304 26.43 -9.24 -9.69
N THR A 305 25.25 -9.77 -9.36
CA THR A 305 24.43 -10.63 -10.23
C THR A 305 23.42 -9.84 -11.06
N PHE A 306 22.92 -8.71 -10.53
CA PHE A 306 22.01 -7.84 -11.26
C PHE A 306 22.79 -6.90 -12.20
N ASN A 307 22.82 -7.23 -13.50
CA ASN A 307 23.51 -6.41 -14.50
C ASN A 307 22.71 -6.28 -15.81
N PRO A 308 21.69 -5.40 -15.86
CA PRO A 308 20.94 -5.15 -17.07
C PRO A 308 21.77 -4.47 -18.16
N ASN A 309 22.80 -3.70 -17.80
CA ASN A 309 23.71 -3.05 -18.73
C ASN A 309 23.00 -2.29 -19.86
N ALA A 310 22.15 -1.33 -19.50
CA ALA A 310 21.46 -0.51 -20.50
C ALA A 310 22.48 0.24 -21.37
N ASN A 311 22.13 0.54 -22.62
CA ASN A 311 23.00 1.31 -23.51
C ASN A 311 22.76 2.84 -23.46
N SER A 312 21.83 3.29 -22.62
CA SER A 312 21.54 4.71 -22.39
C SER A 312 20.80 4.90 -21.06
N TRP A 313 20.44 6.14 -20.75
CA TRP A 313 19.84 6.58 -19.50
C TRP A 313 18.57 5.81 -19.13
N VAL A 314 18.44 5.52 -17.84
CA VAL A 314 17.23 4.99 -17.22
C VAL A 314 16.60 6.09 -16.37
N TYR A 315 15.38 6.50 -16.75
CA TYR A 315 14.69 7.63 -16.15
C TYR A 315 13.65 7.22 -15.11
N SER A 316 13.08 6.03 -15.23
CA SER A 316 12.00 5.58 -14.36
C SER A 316 12.07 4.08 -14.13
N ILE A 317 11.75 3.67 -12.90
CA ILE A 317 11.71 2.29 -12.45
C ILE A 317 10.46 2.14 -11.58
N ALA A 318 9.67 1.11 -11.86
CA ALA A 318 8.57 0.64 -11.02
C ALA A 318 8.62 -0.89 -10.92
N PHE A 319 7.90 -1.48 -9.97
CA PHE A 319 7.82 -2.94 -9.83
C PHE A 319 6.41 -3.41 -10.15
N ASP A 320 6.30 -4.45 -10.96
CA ASP A 320 5.03 -5.15 -11.15
C ASP A 320 4.59 -5.90 -9.86
N PRO A 321 3.36 -6.41 -9.79
CA PRO A 321 2.87 -7.15 -8.62
C PRO A 321 3.74 -8.37 -8.24
N GLU A 322 4.39 -8.99 -9.22
CA GLU A 322 5.31 -10.12 -9.00
C GLU A 322 6.70 -9.68 -8.47
N GLY A 323 6.97 -8.38 -8.39
CA GLY A 323 8.24 -7.82 -7.89
C GLY A 323 9.34 -7.74 -8.95
N ASN A 324 9.02 -7.78 -10.25
CA ASN A 324 9.96 -7.53 -11.34
C ASN A 324 9.99 -6.05 -11.72
N PRO A 325 11.18 -5.47 -11.92
CA PRO A 325 11.28 -4.08 -12.34
C PRO A 325 10.85 -3.88 -13.80
N ILE A 326 9.93 -2.94 -14.00
CA ILE A 326 9.62 -2.32 -15.29
C ILE A 326 10.38 -1.00 -15.35
N VAL A 327 11.21 -0.85 -16.38
CA VAL A 327 12.16 0.26 -16.51
C VAL A 327 11.89 1.04 -17.77
N GLY A 328 11.95 2.36 -17.67
CA GLY A 328 11.74 3.33 -18.75
C GLY A 328 12.97 4.22 -18.92
N GLY A 329 13.32 4.53 -20.16
CA GLY A 329 14.49 5.37 -20.43
C GLY A 329 14.69 5.75 -21.89
N GLY A 330 15.91 6.21 -22.19
CA GLY A 330 16.39 6.52 -23.54
C GLY A 330 17.09 5.34 -24.24
N PHE A 331 17.14 4.17 -23.61
CA PHE A 331 17.86 2.99 -24.10
C PHE A 331 17.15 2.32 -25.29
N THR A 332 17.92 1.59 -26.09
CA THR A 332 17.45 0.70 -27.15
C THR A 332 17.91 -0.74 -26.97
N ASN A 333 18.78 -0.99 -25.98
CA ASN A 333 19.19 -2.30 -25.52
C ASN A 333 19.31 -2.31 -24.00
N ILE A 334 18.79 -3.36 -23.37
CA ILE A 334 18.91 -3.62 -21.93
C ILE A 334 18.66 -5.10 -21.66
N GLY A 335 19.31 -5.65 -20.62
CA GLY A 335 19.13 -7.03 -20.16
C GLY A 335 19.48 -8.08 -21.22
N GLY A 336 20.41 -7.75 -22.13
CA GLY A 336 20.83 -8.60 -23.24
C GLY A 336 19.86 -8.66 -24.42
N GLN A 337 18.81 -7.82 -24.45
CA GLN A 337 17.81 -7.79 -25.52
C GLN A 337 17.67 -6.40 -26.14
N ALA A 338 17.26 -6.36 -27.42
CA ALA A 338 16.79 -5.15 -28.05
C ALA A 338 15.42 -4.77 -27.47
N ARG A 339 15.37 -3.64 -26.78
CA ARG A 339 14.19 -3.13 -26.08
C ARG A 339 14.20 -1.62 -26.21
N ASN A 340 13.27 -1.09 -26.99
CA ASN A 340 13.18 0.34 -27.22
C ASN A 340 12.42 0.99 -26.07
N TYR A 341 13.18 1.75 -25.27
CA TYR A 341 12.74 2.70 -24.25
C TYR A 341 11.98 2.16 -23.04
N ILE A 342 11.54 0.90 -23.08
CA ILE A 342 10.90 0.23 -21.96
C ILE A 342 11.25 -1.26 -21.94
N ALA A 343 11.44 -1.83 -20.75
CA ALA A 343 11.68 -3.25 -20.55
C ALA A 343 11.13 -3.72 -19.20
N LYS A 344 10.72 -4.99 -19.12
CA LYS A 344 10.54 -5.74 -17.87
C LYS A 344 11.79 -6.58 -17.66
N LEU A 345 12.39 -6.54 -16.47
CA LEU A 345 13.63 -7.28 -16.17
C LEU A 345 13.39 -8.28 -15.05
N ASN A 346 14.15 -9.37 -15.06
CA ASN A 346 14.21 -10.28 -13.92
C ASN A 346 14.87 -9.59 -12.72
N ALA A 347 14.22 -9.59 -11.56
CA ALA A 347 14.67 -8.87 -10.37
C ALA A 347 16.01 -9.35 -9.76
N SER A 348 16.44 -10.58 -10.08
CA SER A 348 17.69 -11.16 -9.55
C SER A 348 18.87 -10.95 -10.50
N THR A 349 18.64 -11.06 -11.82
CA THR A 349 19.74 -11.08 -12.81
C THR A 349 19.80 -9.82 -13.68
N GLY A 350 18.69 -9.09 -13.80
CA GLY A 350 18.58 -7.95 -14.71
C GLY A 350 18.42 -8.33 -16.18
N THR A 351 18.23 -9.61 -16.52
CA THR A 351 17.91 -10.02 -17.90
C THR A 351 16.53 -9.54 -18.31
N ALA A 352 16.38 -9.09 -19.55
CA ALA A 352 15.10 -8.64 -20.06
C ALA A 352 14.15 -9.81 -20.35
N ASP A 353 12.90 -9.66 -19.95
CA ASP A 353 11.82 -10.58 -20.30
C ASP A 353 11.64 -10.59 -21.82
N VAL A 354 11.70 -11.77 -22.43
CA VAL A 354 11.61 -11.97 -23.88
C VAL A 354 10.20 -11.71 -24.42
N ALA A 355 9.16 -11.92 -23.61
CA ALA A 355 7.76 -11.75 -24.00
C ALA A 355 7.30 -10.29 -23.90
N PHE A 356 7.89 -9.50 -22.99
CA PHE A 356 7.57 -8.08 -22.83
C PHE A 356 8.36 -7.23 -23.84
N ASN A 357 7.75 -6.93 -24.99
CA ASN A 357 8.34 -6.09 -26.04
C ASN A 357 7.32 -5.13 -26.69
N PRO A 358 6.84 -4.11 -25.98
CA PRO A 358 5.89 -3.14 -26.55
C PRO A 358 6.53 -2.24 -27.61
N ASN A 359 7.87 -2.19 -27.68
CA ASN A 359 8.63 -1.48 -28.71
C ASN A 359 8.19 0.00 -28.86
N ALA A 360 8.29 0.78 -27.78
CA ALA A 360 7.89 2.17 -27.77
C ALA A 360 8.64 2.98 -28.86
N SER A 361 7.97 3.99 -29.42
CA SER A 361 8.53 4.81 -30.50
C SER A 361 9.36 6.01 -30.01
N SER A 362 9.44 6.23 -28.70
CA SER A 362 10.17 7.35 -28.07
C SER A 362 10.45 7.06 -26.60
N TRP A 363 11.22 7.93 -25.94
CA TRP A 363 11.66 7.73 -24.56
C TRP A 363 10.48 7.65 -23.59
N VAL A 364 10.57 6.70 -22.65
CA VAL A 364 9.68 6.60 -21.50
C VAL A 364 10.36 7.28 -20.32
N VAL A 365 9.74 8.33 -19.79
CA VAL A 365 10.31 9.17 -18.72
C VAL A 365 9.60 8.95 -17.39
N ALA A 366 8.42 8.34 -17.40
CA ALA A 366 7.65 8.02 -16.20
C ALA A 366 6.95 6.67 -16.37
N ILE A 367 6.97 5.87 -15.31
CA ILE A 367 6.24 4.61 -15.18
C ILE A 367 5.60 4.62 -13.79
N GLN A 368 4.31 4.29 -13.75
CA GLN A 368 3.59 3.94 -12.53
C GLN A 368 2.85 2.63 -12.79
N ILE A 369 2.70 1.79 -11.78
CA ILE A 369 1.85 0.61 -11.89
C ILE A 369 0.44 1.00 -11.46
N GLY A 370 -0.53 0.76 -12.34
CA GLY A 370 -1.95 0.97 -12.06
C GLY A 370 -2.48 -0.09 -11.11
N PRO A 371 -3.69 0.10 -10.57
CA PRO A 371 -4.27 -0.85 -9.61
C PRO A 371 -4.56 -2.23 -10.22
N ASP A 372 -4.76 -2.28 -11.54
CA ASP A 372 -4.88 -3.52 -12.33
C ASP A 372 -3.55 -4.25 -12.56
N GLY A 373 -2.45 -3.78 -11.96
CA GLY A 373 -1.11 -4.31 -12.14
C GLY A 373 -0.45 -3.93 -13.48
N ASN A 374 -1.13 -3.17 -14.34
CA ASN A 374 -0.58 -2.77 -15.64
C ASN A 374 0.25 -1.48 -15.55
N PRO A 375 1.34 -1.35 -16.33
CA PRO A 375 2.13 -0.13 -16.35
C PRO A 375 1.40 1.02 -17.09
N ILE A 376 1.22 2.14 -16.40
CA ILE A 376 0.85 3.44 -16.97
C ILE A 376 2.15 4.18 -17.30
N VAL A 377 2.30 4.60 -18.56
CA VAL A 377 3.57 5.16 -19.05
C VAL A 377 3.42 6.59 -19.57
N GLY A 378 4.40 7.42 -19.23
CA GLY A 378 4.58 8.78 -19.73
C GLY A 378 5.88 8.90 -20.51
N GLY A 379 5.86 9.63 -21.64
CA GLY A 379 7.00 9.75 -22.54
C GLY A 379 7.11 11.12 -23.19
N ILE A 380 8.24 11.36 -23.86
CA ILE A 380 8.39 12.55 -24.72
C ILE A 380 7.88 12.20 -26.12
N SER A 381 6.95 12.99 -26.66
CA SER A 381 6.57 12.89 -28.08
C SER A 381 7.02 14.15 -28.81
N PRO A 382 7.73 14.04 -29.96
CA PRO A 382 8.08 15.20 -30.78
C PRO A 382 6.85 15.95 -31.35
N VAL A 383 5.63 15.39 -31.21
CA VAL A 383 4.41 15.88 -31.87
C VAL A 383 3.42 16.54 -30.89
N LEU A 384 3.66 16.53 -29.58
CA LEU A 384 2.59 16.79 -28.61
C LEU A 384 2.96 17.82 -27.55
N ALA A 385 2.82 19.10 -27.91
CA ALA A 385 2.44 20.12 -26.93
C ALA A 385 0.98 19.84 -26.49
N GLY A 386 0.78 19.04 -25.43
CA GLY A 386 -0.42 19.17 -24.60
C GLY A 386 -1.43 18.02 -24.48
N LYS A 387 -1.06 16.73 -24.57
CA LYS A 387 -1.90 15.64 -23.99
C LYS A 387 -1.04 14.52 -23.39
N GLU A 388 -1.21 14.31 -22.08
CA GLU A 388 -0.46 13.40 -21.22
C GLU A 388 -1.14 12.03 -21.13
N THR A 389 -0.32 10.96 -21.00
CA THR A 389 -0.64 9.53 -20.76
C THR A 389 -1.04 8.66 -21.96
N ALA A 390 -0.38 7.51 -22.07
CA ALA A 390 -0.82 6.36 -22.87
C ALA A 390 -0.93 5.15 -21.93
N ILE A 391 -2.11 4.52 -21.89
CA ILE A 391 -2.32 3.24 -21.19
C ILE A 391 -1.91 2.14 -22.17
N LEU A 392 -0.88 1.37 -21.84
CA LEU A 392 -0.52 0.18 -22.61
C LEU A 392 -1.39 -0.98 -22.13
N ARG A 393 -2.21 -1.55 -23.03
CA ARG A 393 -2.93 -2.82 -22.81
C ARG A 393 -2.29 -3.87 -23.72
N ASN A 394 -2.10 -5.08 -23.20
CA ASN A 394 -1.74 -6.25 -24.01
C ASN A 394 -2.88 -6.65 -24.96
#